data_AF-A0A7J9Q6P2-F1
#
_entry.id   AF-A0A7J9Q6P2-F1
#
_cell.length_a   1.000
_cell.length_b   1.000
_cell.length_c   1.000
_cell.angle_alpha   90.00
_cell.angle_beta   90.00
_cell.angle_gamma   90.00
#
_symmetry.space_group_name_H-M   'P 1'
#
loop_
_entity.id
_entity.type
_entity.pdbx_description
1 polymer ?
#
loop_
_entity_poly.entity_id
_entity_poly.type
_entity_poly.pdbx_seq_one_letter_code
_entity_poly.pdbx_strand_id
1 'polypeptide(L)'
;EKQVDFVLIAGDLFNTALPGIDALKIVVTKLKELKDNNIPSYVIPGSHDFSPSGKTMIDVLENAGLLVNVMKGKIIDEKLNLEFTIDKKTGNLSMILQSLQ
;
A
#
# COMPACT_ATOMS: atom_id res chain seq x y z
N GLU A 1 -1.33 22.86 -8.50
CA GLU A 1 -1.32 21.46 -8.03
C GLU A 1 -2.61 20.76 -8.43
N LYS A 2 -2.61 19.44 -8.60
CA LYS A 2 -3.83 18.68 -8.85
C LYS A 2 -4.50 18.35 -7.51
N GLN A 3 -5.79 18.64 -7.37
CA GLN A 3 -6.59 18.15 -6.26
C GLN A 3 -6.93 16.69 -6.53
N VAL A 4 -6.21 15.77 -5.88
CA VAL A 4 -6.44 14.33 -5.99
C VAL A 4 -7.24 13.84 -4.79
N ASP A 5 -8.16 12.91 -5.03
CA ASP A 5 -8.99 12.35 -3.96
C ASP A 5 -8.23 11.34 -3.09
N PHE A 6 -7.30 10.59 -3.71
CA PHE A 6 -6.44 9.59 -3.06
C PHE A 6 -5.16 9.38 -3.89
N VAL A 7 -4.20 8.63 -3.30
CA VAL A 7 -3.00 8.13 -3.97
C VAL A 7 -2.97 6.60 -3.93
N LEU A 8 -2.63 5.96 -5.03
CA LEU A 8 -2.35 4.53 -5.12
C LEU A 8 -0.90 4.31 -5.56
N ILE A 9 -0.14 3.58 -4.74
CA ILE A 9 1.23 3.16 -5.01
C ILE A 9 1.18 1.70 -5.47
N ALA A 10 1.49 1.46 -6.74
CA ALA A 10 1.24 0.18 -7.41
C ALA A 10 2.49 -0.72 -7.49
N GLY A 11 3.07 -1.05 -6.33
CA GLY A 11 4.27 -1.87 -6.23
C GLY A 11 5.53 -1.09 -5.89
N ASP A 12 6.52 -1.80 -5.33
CA ASP A 12 7.91 -1.38 -5.14
C ASP A 12 8.06 0.06 -4.64
N LEU A 13 7.36 0.41 -3.56
CA LEU A 13 7.57 1.66 -2.82
C LEU A 13 9.01 1.76 -2.31
N PHE A 14 9.59 0.62 -1.95
CA PHE A 14 10.99 0.51 -1.58
C PHE A 14 11.71 -0.52 -2.46
N ASN A 15 13.00 -0.29 -2.69
CA ASN A 15 13.87 -1.24 -3.38
C ASN A 15 14.17 -2.52 -2.56
N THR A 16 13.93 -2.47 -1.25
CA THR A 16 14.10 -3.59 -0.30
C THR A 16 13.03 -3.53 0.79
N ALA A 17 12.64 -4.68 1.34
CA ALA A 17 11.68 -4.75 2.46
C ALA A 17 12.13 -3.98 3.72
N LEU A 18 13.43 -3.78 3.88
CA LEU A 18 14.07 -2.97 4.92
C LEU A 18 14.84 -1.81 4.25
N PRO A 19 14.19 -0.68 3.95
CA PRO A 19 14.83 0.45 3.31
C PRO A 19 15.79 1.18 4.24
N GLY A 20 16.76 1.88 3.67
CA GLY A 20 17.62 2.78 4.42
C GLY A 20 16.84 3.96 5.04
N ILE A 21 17.38 4.53 6.12
CA ILE A 21 16.72 5.58 6.91
C ILE A 21 16.39 6.83 6.08
N ASP A 22 17.26 7.22 5.13
CA ASP A 22 17.03 8.41 4.32
C ASP A 22 15.81 8.25 3.39
N ALA A 23 15.69 7.10 2.73
CA ALA A 23 14.53 6.78 1.90
C ALA A 23 13.26 6.72 2.74
N LEU A 24 13.33 6.07 3.92
CA LEU A 24 12.22 6.00 4.86
C LEU A 24 11.76 7.39 5.31
N LYS A 25 12.70 8.29 5.63
CA LYS A 25 12.40 9.65 6.05
C LYS A 25 11.62 10.42 4.99
N ILE A 26 12.05 10.33 3.73
CA ILE A 26 11.35 10.98 2.60
C ILE A 26 9.93 10.42 2.46
N VAL A 27 9.78 9.10 2.45
CA VAL A 27 8.47 8.44 2.29
C VAL A 27 7.52 8.80 3.43
N VAL A 28 7.98 8.72 4.69
CA VAL A 28 7.17 9.08 5.86
C VAL A 28 6.74 10.53 5.83
N THR A 29 7.64 11.47 5.46
CA THR A 29 7.28 12.89 5.33
C THR A 29 6.19 13.08 4.29
N LYS A 30 6.29 12.45 3.12
CA LYS A 30 5.27 12.58 2.06
C LYS A 30 3.94 11.92 2.39
N LEU A 31 3.96 10.74 2.99
CA LEU A 31 2.72 10.10 3.47
C LEU A 31 2.06 10.92 4.57
N LYS A 32 2.85 11.54 5.45
CA LYS A 32 2.31 12.45 6.47
C LYS A 32 1.69 13.70 5.86
N GLU A 33 2.33 14.33 4.87
CA GLU A 33 1.75 15.47 4.15
C GLU A 33 0.39 15.09 3.53
N LEU A 34 0.29 13.93 2.88
CA LEU A 34 -0.98 13.44 2.31
C LEU A 34 -2.04 13.22 3.39
N LYS A 35 -1.67 12.56 4.49
CA LYS A 35 -2.55 12.30 5.63
C LYS A 35 -3.07 13.58 6.27
N ASP A 36 -2.19 14.55 6.51
CA ASP A 36 -2.53 15.83 7.12
C ASP A 36 -3.48 16.66 6.21
N ASN A 37 -3.43 16.42 4.89
CA ASN A 37 -4.36 16.99 3.91
C ASN A 37 -5.62 16.13 3.66
N ASN A 38 -5.86 15.07 4.44
CA ASN A 38 -6.98 14.14 4.28
C ASN A 38 -7.05 13.49 2.89
N ILE A 39 -5.89 13.14 2.34
CA ILE A 39 -5.72 12.38 1.10
C ILE A 39 -5.30 10.96 1.50
N PRO A 40 -6.19 9.95 1.35
CA PRO A 40 -5.86 8.56 1.63
C PRO A 40 -4.73 8.06 0.72
N SER A 41 -3.82 7.27 1.30
CA SER A 41 -2.75 6.59 0.56
C SER A 41 -2.97 5.08 0.60
N TYR A 42 -2.98 4.46 -0.57
CA TYR A 42 -3.10 3.01 -0.76
C TYR A 42 -1.82 2.45 -1.35
N VAL A 43 -1.46 1.23 -0.97
CA VAL A 43 -0.27 0.56 -1.49
C VAL A 43 -0.56 -0.89 -1.86
N ILE A 44 0.09 -1.32 -2.92
CA ILE A 44 0.25 -2.71 -3.33
C ILE A 44 1.74 -3.02 -3.10
N PRO A 45 2.10 -3.98 -2.25
CA PRO A 45 3.49 -4.44 -2.16
C PRO A 45 3.94 -5.00 -3.52
N GLY A 46 5.15 -4.65 -3.93
CA GLY A 46 5.82 -5.26 -5.08
C GLY A 46 6.79 -6.35 -4.64
N SER A 47 7.53 -6.92 -5.59
CA SER A 47 8.45 -8.03 -5.30
C SER A 47 9.64 -7.60 -4.44
N HIS A 48 10.02 -6.31 -4.47
CA HIS A 48 11.21 -5.82 -3.79
C HIS A 48 10.98 -5.44 -2.32
N ASP A 49 9.78 -4.98 -1.99
CA ASP A 49 9.37 -4.60 -0.64
C ASP A 49 8.49 -5.64 0.05
N PHE A 50 8.30 -6.81 -0.57
CA PHE A 50 7.67 -7.99 0.00
C PHE A 50 8.62 -8.83 0.87
N SER A 51 8.08 -9.44 1.93
CA SER A 51 8.77 -10.43 2.75
C SER A 51 7.83 -11.60 3.07
N PRO A 52 8.22 -12.87 2.83
CA PRO A 52 7.40 -14.04 3.19
C PRO A 52 7.07 -14.11 4.69
N SER A 53 7.88 -13.46 5.53
CA SER A 53 7.68 -13.41 6.98
C SER A 53 6.63 -12.38 7.43
N GLY A 54 6.10 -11.55 6.52
CA GLY A 54 5.17 -10.46 6.85
C GLY A 54 5.81 -9.35 7.68
N LYS A 55 7.14 -9.22 7.62
CA LYS A 55 7.91 -8.17 8.31
C LYS A 55 8.47 -7.20 7.27
N THR A 56 7.60 -6.31 6.76
CA THR A 56 7.99 -5.29 5.80
C THR A 56 7.88 -3.90 6.42
N MET A 57 8.58 -2.92 5.84
CA MET A 57 8.35 -1.52 6.19
C MET A 57 6.92 -1.07 5.83
N ILE A 58 6.30 -1.69 4.82
CA ILE A 58 4.89 -1.43 4.48
C ILE A 58 3.98 -1.75 5.68
N ASP A 59 4.19 -2.89 6.35
CA ASP A 59 3.39 -3.26 7.53
C ASP A 59 3.53 -2.23 8.66
N VAL A 60 4.74 -1.70 8.87
CA VAL A 60 4.99 -0.64 9.87
C VAL A 60 4.24 0.64 9.51
N LEU A 61 4.29 1.06 8.24
CA LEU A 61 3.61 2.26 7.76
C LEU A 61 2.08 2.12 7.80
N GLU A 62 1.55 0.92 7.52
CA GLU A 62 0.14 0.61 7.64
C GLU A 62 -0.32 0.64 9.10
N ASN A 63 0.42 0.03 10.02
CA ASN A 63 0.13 0.08 11.46
C ASN A 63 0.20 1.51 12.03
N ALA A 64 1.07 2.36 11.48
CA ALA A 64 1.12 3.80 11.79
C ALA A 64 -0.06 4.60 11.19
N GLY A 65 -0.87 3.95 10.34
CA GLY A 65 -2.00 4.55 9.63
C GLY A 65 -1.57 5.60 8.62
N LEU A 66 -0.38 5.48 8.03
CA LEU A 66 0.12 6.40 6.99
C LEU A 66 -0.30 5.97 5.58
N LEU A 67 -0.56 4.68 5.39
CA LEU A 67 -1.10 4.09 4.17
C LEU A 67 -1.96 2.88 4.52
N VAL A 68 -2.67 2.33 3.53
CA VAL A 68 -3.44 1.08 3.65
C VAL A 68 -2.96 0.11 2.59
N ASN A 69 -2.60 -1.10 3.00
CA ASN A 69 -2.30 -2.17 2.06
C ASN A 69 -3.61 -2.70 1.47
N VAL A 70 -3.77 -2.56 0.17
CA VAL A 70 -4.99 -3.00 -0.55
C VAL A 70 -4.83 -4.36 -1.21
N MET A 71 -3.65 -4.97 -1.13
CA MET A 71 -3.45 -6.37 -1.49
C MET A 71 -4.02 -7.26 -0.39
N LYS A 72 -5.34 -7.42 -0.40
CA LYS A 72 -6.06 -8.31 0.51
C LYS A 72 -6.59 -9.48 -0.29
N GLY A 73 -6.38 -10.69 0.19
CA GLY A 73 -6.90 -11.87 -0.47
C GLY A 73 -6.80 -13.12 0.41
N LYS A 74 -7.55 -14.13 0.01
CA LYS A 74 -7.61 -15.44 0.66
C LYS A 74 -7.37 -16.51 -0.37
N ILE A 75 -6.66 -17.56 0.01
CA ILE A 75 -6.58 -18.77 -0.80
C ILE A 75 -7.85 -19.58 -0.55
N ILE A 76 -8.63 -19.80 -1.61
CA ILE A 76 -9.85 -20.61 -1.62
C ILE A 76 -9.71 -21.55 -2.81
N ASP A 77 -9.79 -22.87 -2.58
CA ASP A 77 -9.64 -23.90 -3.63
C ASP A 77 -8.36 -23.73 -4.47
N GLU A 78 -7.22 -23.54 -3.79
CA GLU A 78 -5.90 -23.28 -4.41
C GLU A 78 -5.83 -22.01 -5.27
N LYS A 79 -6.86 -21.16 -5.25
CA LYS A 79 -6.92 -19.89 -5.98
C LYS A 79 -6.87 -18.71 -5.03
N LEU A 80 -6.05 -17.73 -5.37
CA LEU A 80 -6.06 -16.43 -4.70
C LEU A 80 -7.32 -15.66 -5.07
N ASN A 81 -8.19 -15.45 -4.09
CA ASN A 81 -9.38 -14.62 -4.19
C ASN A 81 -9.08 -13.27 -3.54
N LEU A 82 -9.10 -12.21 -4.33
CA LEU A 82 -8.77 -10.86 -3.85
C LEU A 82 -10.01 -10.17 -3.29
N GLU A 83 -9.84 -9.48 -2.17
CA GLU A 83 -10.89 -8.68 -1.53
C GLU A 83 -10.86 -7.25 -2.08
N PHE A 84 -12.03 -6.67 -2.31
CA PHE A 84 -12.14 -5.30 -2.80
C PHE A 84 -11.88 -4.31 -1.67
N THR A 85 -11.06 -3.29 -1.96
CA THR A 85 -10.97 -2.12 -1.08
C THR A 85 -11.80 -0.98 -1.66
N ILE A 86 -12.71 -0.45 -0.85
CA ILE A 86 -13.54 0.71 -1.19
C ILE A 86 -12.95 1.92 -0.48
N ASP A 87 -12.66 2.98 -1.23
CA ASP A 87 -12.29 4.25 -0.61
C ASP A 87 -13.51 4.86 0.10
N LYS A 88 -13.34 5.16 1.38
CA LYS A 88 -14.44 5.66 2.23
C LYS A 88 -14.88 7.07 1.86
N LYS A 89 -14.00 7.87 1.22
CA LYS A 89 -14.26 9.27 0.91
C LYS A 89 -15.04 9.43 -0.39
N THR A 90 -14.69 8.67 -1.41
CA THR A 90 -15.28 8.78 -2.76
C THR A 90 -16.27 7.67 -3.10
N GLY A 91 -16.25 6.56 -2.38
CA GLY A 91 -17.01 5.36 -2.76
C GLY A 91 -16.42 4.61 -3.96
N ASN A 92 -15.26 5.03 -4.48
CA ASN A 92 -14.61 4.38 -5.62
C ASN A 92 -13.99 3.04 -5.21
N LEU A 93 -14.08 2.07 -6.13
CA LEU A 93 -13.59 0.71 -5.97
C LEU A 93 -12.15 0.60 -6.50
N SER A 94 -11.22 0.16 -5.66
CA SER A 94 -9.86 -0.19 -6.08
C SER A 94 -9.80 -1.70 -6.28
N MET A 95 -9.71 -2.16 -7.54
CA MET A 95 -9.53 -3.56 -7.92
C MET A 95 -8.10 -3.77 -8.41
N ILE A 96 -7.42 -4.81 -7.91
CA ILE A 96 -6.12 -5.25 -8.43
C ILE A 96 -6.24 -6.74 -8.70
N LEU A 97 -5.83 -7.19 -9.89
CA LEU A 97 -5.61 -8.60 -10.23
C LEU A 97 -4.11 -8.86 -10.12
N GLN A 98 -3.70 -9.87 -9.35
CA GLN A 98 -2.35 -10.40 -9.43
C GLN A 98 -2.48 -11.90 -9.76
N SER A 99 -1.99 -12.30 -10.92
CA SER A 99 -1.87 -13.72 -11.25
C SER A 99 -0.76 -14.32 -10.41
N LEU A 100 -1.07 -15.37 -9.64
CA LEU A 100 -0.05 -16.25 -9.08
C LEU A 100 0.69 -16.89 -10.26
N GLN A 101 1.96 -16.52 -10.45
CA GLN A 101 2.90 -17.28 -11.28
C GLN A 101 3.76 -18.16 -10.37
#